data_AF-A0AAJ5WWT4-F1
#
_entry.id   AF-A0AAJ5WWT4-F1
#
_cell.length_a   1.000
_cell.length_b   1.000
_cell.length_c   1.000
_cell.angle_alpha   90.00
_cell.angle_beta   90.00
_cell.angle_gamma   90.00
#
_symmetry.space_group_name_H-M   'P 1'
#
loop_
_entity.id
_entity.type
_entity.pdbx_description
1 polymer ?
#
loop_
_entity_poly.entity_id
_entity_poly.type
_entity_poly.pdbx_seq_one_letter_code
_entity_poly.pdbx_strand_id
1 'polypeptide(L)'
;MHVKQFLGTVTLFLSSMFCVGQSTAAKPFREGAIKVDITTPGSLIGGLLQQVDPTKGNTQQQLMELSAGLSEADRKRFQKEAEETGILLLAIVNLPLKSMIYCKGENSTAKFDALNYHGENTVDMTKKEGKMYMKASAGTEQVNILYTGENLYRMSATVLNNEDYTITRTAETITVAGYPCTKAVYTLKGAPAGGPDRASMVGVDPKPYQVEVWTSTLMPGSLNFMHPLYIEENAGIMKLLVQFDRKTPFKLLYQFSQVESRAVTTAEMAIQEPGPVYDYEKDMMTIAGKLLKITFGGGMQSESGEEEN
;
A
#
# COMPACT_ATOMS: atom_id res chain seq x y z
N MET A 1 -76.15 8.17 39.57
CA MET A 1 -75.19 7.12 39.18
C MET A 1 -74.57 7.54 37.85
N HIS A 2 -73.24 7.55 37.77
CA HIS A 2 -72.38 7.72 36.57
C HIS A 2 -71.99 9.14 36.13
N VAL A 3 -70.86 9.56 36.70
CA VAL A 3 -69.83 10.44 36.11
C VAL A 3 -69.30 9.79 34.82
N LYS A 4 -69.20 10.55 33.73
CA LYS A 4 -68.40 10.19 32.55
C LYS A 4 -67.36 11.28 32.28
N GLN A 5 -66.11 10.94 32.57
CA GLN A 5 -64.91 11.56 32.02
C GLN A 5 -64.85 11.27 30.50
N PHE A 6 -64.39 12.22 29.69
CA PHE A 6 -63.78 11.89 28.40
C PHE A 6 -62.57 12.78 28.13
N LEU A 7 -61.47 12.07 27.83
CA LEU A 7 -60.10 12.49 27.63
C LEU A 7 -59.92 13.42 26.41
N GLY A 8 -59.04 14.40 26.57
CA GLY A 8 -58.44 15.16 25.48
C GLY A 8 -57.27 14.39 24.83
N THR A 9 -57.21 14.40 23.51
CA THR A 9 -56.11 13.84 22.71
C THR A 9 -55.14 14.96 22.36
N VAL A 10 -53.93 14.91 22.91
CA VAL A 10 -52.80 15.77 22.52
C VAL A 10 -52.07 15.08 21.37
N THR A 11 -52.02 15.72 20.21
CA THR A 11 -51.23 15.25 19.05
C THR A 11 -49.88 15.95 19.07
N LEU A 12 -48.81 15.18 19.31
CA LEU A 12 -47.42 15.62 19.24
C LEU A 12 -46.88 15.38 17.82
N PHE A 13 -46.60 16.46 17.08
CA PHE A 13 -45.85 16.40 15.82
C PHE A 13 -44.35 16.33 16.11
N LEU A 14 -43.75 15.15 15.98
CA LEU A 14 -42.29 15.01 15.86
C LEU A 14 -41.89 15.39 14.42
N SER A 15 -41.34 16.59 14.23
CA SER A 15 -40.60 16.92 13.01
C SER A 15 -39.19 16.33 13.11
N SER A 16 -38.97 15.22 12.42
CA SER A 16 -37.64 14.67 12.19
C SER A 16 -36.85 15.63 11.30
N MET A 17 -35.94 16.42 11.89
CA MET A 17 -34.88 17.11 11.14
C MET A 17 -33.95 16.05 10.54
N PHE A 18 -34.20 15.66 9.30
CA PHE A 18 -33.18 15.03 8.47
C PHE A 18 -32.15 16.10 8.12
N CYS A 19 -31.02 16.13 8.84
CA CYS A 19 -29.81 16.78 8.36
C CYS A 19 -29.32 16.02 7.11
N VAL A 20 -29.79 16.43 5.94
CA VAL A 20 -29.16 16.08 4.67
C VAL A 20 -27.80 16.78 4.70
N GLY A 21 -26.75 16.04 5.06
CA GLY A 21 -25.37 16.50 4.91
C GLY A 21 -25.15 16.82 3.43
N GLN A 22 -25.08 18.11 3.10
CA GLN A 22 -24.68 18.54 1.77
C GLN A 22 -23.27 18.01 1.52
N SER A 23 -23.17 17.03 0.60
CA SER A 23 -21.89 16.63 0.02
C SER A 23 -21.34 17.86 -0.72
N THR A 24 -20.41 18.56 -0.09
CA THR A 24 -19.62 19.58 -0.78
C THR A 24 -18.79 18.83 -1.82
N ALA A 25 -19.06 19.09 -3.09
CA ALA A 25 -18.31 18.47 -4.18
C ALA A 25 -16.80 18.69 -3.95
N ALA A 26 -16.04 17.59 -3.89
CA ALA A 26 -14.59 17.66 -3.72
C ALA A 26 -13.98 18.50 -4.84
N LYS A 27 -13.09 19.43 -4.49
CA LYS A 27 -12.34 20.22 -5.47
C LYS A 27 -11.22 19.36 -6.07
N PRO A 28 -10.79 19.61 -7.31
CA PRO A 28 -9.61 18.95 -7.86
C PRO A 28 -8.38 19.16 -6.97
N PHE A 29 -7.71 18.07 -6.62
CA PHE A 29 -6.45 18.09 -5.87
C PHE A 29 -5.30 18.53 -6.79
N ARG A 30 -4.42 19.38 -6.28
CA ARG A 30 -3.28 19.93 -7.05
C ARG A 30 -1.96 19.92 -6.28
N GLU A 31 -2.05 20.15 -4.97
CA GLU A 31 -0.92 20.20 -4.06
C GLU A 31 -1.38 19.78 -2.68
N GLY A 32 -0.54 19.02 -1.96
CA GLY A 32 -0.87 18.62 -0.60
C GLY A 32 -0.13 17.39 -0.10
N ALA A 33 -0.55 16.95 1.08
CA ALA A 33 -0.08 15.75 1.74
C ALA A 33 -1.17 14.69 1.76
N ILE A 34 -0.78 13.44 1.51
CA ILE A 34 -1.66 12.28 1.44
C ILE A 34 -1.12 11.24 2.42
N LYS A 35 -1.94 10.84 3.38
CA LYS A 35 -1.65 9.68 4.21
C LYS A 35 -2.16 8.43 3.54
N VAL A 36 -1.32 7.40 3.51
CA VAL A 36 -1.64 6.10 2.92
C VAL A 36 -1.63 5.05 4.01
N ASP A 37 -2.71 4.28 4.07
CA ASP A 37 -2.79 3.08 4.90
C ASP A 37 -2.60 1.85 4.00
N ILE A 38 -1.68 0.97 4.39
CA ILE A 38 -1.41 -0.31 3.74
C ILE A 38 -1.72 -1.40 4.74
N THR A 39 -2.78 -2.17 4.48
CA THR A 39 -3.35 -3.12 5.44
C THR A 39 -3.69 -4.44 4.76
N THR A 40 -3.94 -5.47 5.55
CA THR A 40 -4.40 -6.77 5.05
C THR A 40 -5.72 -7.12 5.76
N PRO A 41 -6.86 -6.58 5.28
CA PRO A 41 -8.12 -6.63 6.02
C PRO A 41 -8.52 -8.06 6.37
N GLY A 42 -8.93 -8.27 7.63
CA GLY A 42 -9.34 -9.59 8.12
C GLY A 42 -8.20 -10.52 8.53
N SER A 43 -6.93 -10.17 8.31
CA SER A 43 -5.78 -10.92 8.81
C SER A 43 -5.38 -10.49 10.22
N LEU A 44 -5.12 -11.45 11.10
CA LEU A 44 -4.50 -11.23 12.40
C LEU A 44 -3.07 -10.70 12.25
N ILE A 45 -2.29 -11.25 11.32
CA ILE A 45 -0.92 -10.80 11.02
C ILE A 45 -0.91 -9.32 10.63
N GLY A 46 -1.81 -8.93 9.73
CA GLY A 46 -2.01 -7.53 9.37
C GLY A 46 -2.36 -6.64 10.56
N GLY A 47 -3.30 -7.10 11.39
CA GLY A 47 -3.72 -6.36 12.60
C GLY A 47 -2.58 -6.15 13.61
N LEU A 48 -1.63 -7.09 13.71
CA LEU A 48 -0.44 -6.93 14.54
C LEU A 48 0.54 -5.93 13.93
N LEU A 49 0.79 -6.01 12.61
CA LEU A 49 1.68 -5.07 11.93
C LEU A 49 1.20 -3.62 12.06
N GLN A 50 -0.11 -3.37 12.02
CA GLN A 50 -0.68 -2.02 12.21
C GLN A 50 -0.51 -1.45 13.62
N GLN A 51 -0.16 -2.28 14.61
CA GLN A 51 0.12 -1.81 15.97
C GLN A 51 1.60 -1.43 16.16
N VAL A 52 2.48 -1.82 15.24
CA VAL A 52 3.90 -1.46 15.28
C VAL A 52 4.07 0.02 14.94
N ASP A 53 4.84 0.72 15.76
CA ASP A 53 5.14 2.13 15.57
C ASP A 53 6.65 2.34 15.38
N PRO A 54 7.12 2.61 14.15
CA PRO A 54 8.52 2.90 13.86
C PRO A 54 9.11 4.05 14.69
N THR A 55 8.29 4.98 15.18
CA THR A 55 8.77 6.11 15.98
C THR A 55 8.96 5.77 17.46
N LYS A 56 8.58 4.56 17.90
CA LYS A 56 8.66 4.12 19.31
C LYS A 56 9.83 3.17 19.59
N GLY A 57 10.80 3.09 18.70
CA GLY A 57 12.01 2.28 18.87
C GLY A 57 12.01 1.04 17.99
N ASN A 58 12.62 -0.05 18.47
CA ASN A 58 12.85 -1.24 17.67
C ASN A 58 11.52 -1.93 17.27
N THR A 59 11.21 -1.90 15.99
CA THR A 59 9.98 -2.44 15.38
C THR A 59 9.88 -3.96 15.46
N GLN A 60 10.99 -4.68 15.32
CA GLN A 60 11.03 -6.13 15.47
C GLN A 60 10.70 -6.55 16.91
N GLN A 61 11.26 -5.83 17.89
CA GLN A 61 10.94 -6.05 19.30
C GLN A 61 9.47 -5.79 19.59
N GLN A 62 8.91 -4.67 19.09
CA GLN A 62 7.48 -4.39 19.21
C GLN A 62 6.62 -5.54 18.66
N LEU A 63 6.96 -6.06 17.47
CA LEU A 63 6.23 -7.18 16.87
C LEU A 63 6.36 -8.48 17.69
N MET A 64 7.54 -8.76 18.26
CA MET A 64 7.75 -9.91 19.14
C MET A 64 6.91 -9.80 20.42
N GLU A 65 6.86 -8.62 21.04
CA GLU A 65 6.07 -8.36 22.25
C GLU A 65 4.56 -8.50 21.97
N LEU A 66 4.08 -7.93 20.86
CA LEU A 66 2.70 -8.08 20.40
C LEU A 66 2.34 -9.55 20.16
N SER A 67 3.24 -10.31 19.54
CA SER A 67 3.04 -11.73 19.26
C SER A 67 3.05 -12.59 20.54
N ALA A 68 3.91 -12.25 21.50
CA ALA A 68 3.97 -12.93 22.80
C ALA A 68 2.69 -12.71 23.62
N GLY A 69 2.05 -11.54 23.48
CA GLY A 69 0.79 -11.17 24.14
C GLY A 69 -0.46 -11.86 23.58
N LEU A 70 -0.37 -12.60 22.47
CA LEU A 70 -1.51 -13.29 21.87
C LEU A 70 -2.08 -14.38 22.79
N SER A 71 -3.42 -14.49 22.81
CA SER A 71 -4.14 -15.61 23.43
C SER A 71 -3.81 -16.94 22.73
N GLU A 72 -4.09 -18.09 23.37
CA GLU A 72 -3.87 -19.39 22.72
C GLU A 72 -4.67 -19.53 21.41
N ALA A 73 -5.92 -19.04 21.40
CA ALA A 73 -6.77 -19.05 20.21
C ALA A 73 -6.17 -18.19 19.08
N ASP A 74 -5.67 -17.00 19.41
CA ASP A 74 -5.04 -16.12 18.42
C ASP A 74 -3.70 -16.65 17.93
N ARG A 75 -2.90 -17.32 18.78
CA ARG A 75 -1.67 -17.99 18.34
C ARG A 75 -1.95 -19.09 17.32
N LYS A 76 -2.97 -19.92 17.55
CA LYS A 76 -3.39 -20.95 16.58
C LYS A 76 -3.86 -20.32 15.27
N ARG A 77 -4.61 -19.23 15.36
CA ARG A 77 -5.04 -18.47 14.17
C ARG A 77 -3.85 -17.87 13.42
N PHE A 78 -2.90 -17.28 14.12
CA PHE A 78 -1.69 -16.70 13.54
C PHE A 78 -0.87 -17.76 12.80
N GLN A 79 -0.65 -18.93 13.42
CA GLN A 79 0.06 -20.05 12.79
C GLN A 79 -0.65 -20.52 11.52
N LYS A 80 -1.97 -20.71 11.59
CA LYS A 80 -2.77 -21.09 10.42
C LYS A 80 -2.69 -20.05 9.31
N GLU A 81 -2.84 -18.75 9.62
CA GLU A 81 -2.72 -17.69 8.63
C GLU A 81 -1.31 -17.68 8.01
N ALA A 82 -0.26 -17.88 8.79
CA ALA A 82 1.12 -17.95 8.29
C ALA A 82 1.34 -19.13 7.34
N GLU A 83 0.82 -20.31 7.69
CA GLU A 83 0.86 -21.51 6.84
C GLU A 83 0.10 -21.32 5.53
N GLU A 84 -1.12 -20.77 5.58
CA GLU A 84 -1.95 -20.52 4.39
C GLU A 84 -1.39 -19.42 3.49
N THR A 85 -0.70 -18.44 4.07
CA THR A 85 -0.10 -17.31 3.34
C THR A 85 1.23 -17.71 2.69
N GLY A 86 1.98 -18.63 3.31
CA GLY A 86 3.22 -19.18 2.76
C GLY A 86 4.25 -18.09 2.40
N ILE A 87 4.77 -18.12 1.17
CA ILE A 87 5.80 -17.17 0.71
C ILE A 87 5.32 -15.72 0.69
N LEU A 88 4.01 -15.47 0.54
CA LEU A 88 3.45 -14.11 0.57
C LEU A 88 3.61 -13.47 1.95
N LEU A 89 3.82 -14.25 3.01
CA LEU A 89 4.05 -13.73 4.35
C LEU A 89 5.30 -12.84 4.38
N LEU A 90 6.35 -13.22 3.66
CA LEU A 90 7.56 -12.41 3.54
C LEU A 90 7.29 -11.07 2.85
N ALA A 91 6.42 -11.04 1.84
CA ALA A 91 6.03 -9.77 1.21
C ALA A 91 5.25 -8.89 2.20
N ILE A 92 4.36 -9.49 3.01
CA ILE A 92 3.50 -8.77 3.95
C ILE A 92 4.29 -8.13 5.09
N VAL A 93 5.23 -8.85 5.70
CA VAL A 93 6.06 -8.30 6.78
C VAL A 93 7.01 -7.20 6.32
N ASN A 94 7.23 -7.10 4.99
CA ASN A 94 8.01 -6.03 4.37
C ASN A 94 7.15 -4.88 3.83
N LEU A 95 5.83 -4.92 3.99
CA LEU A 95 4.99 -3.78 3.60
C LEU A 95 5.34 -2.56 4.45
N PRO A 96 5.24 -1.35 3.87
CA PRO A 96 5.31 -0.14 4.68
C PRO A 96 4.18 -0.12 5.72
N LEU A 97 4.55 0.18 6.96
CA LEU A 97 3.65 0.33 8.11
C LEU A 97 3.01 1.71 8.12
N LYS A 98 3.78 2.73 7.70
CA LYS A 98 3.34 4.12 7.59
C LYS A 98 3.85 4.69 6.27
N SER A 99 2.99 5.40 5.54
CA SER A 99 3.39 6.07 4.31
C SER A 99 2.68 7.42 4.16
N MET A 100 3.46 8.41 3.72
CA MET A 100 3.01 9.75 3.38
C MET A 100 3.46 10.06 1.95
N ILE A 101 2.57 10.63 1.14
CA ILE A 101 2.90 11.16 -0.19
C ILE A 101 2.71 12.67 -0.15
N TYR A 102 3.71 13.40 -0.61
CA TYR A 102 3.66 14.83 -0.88
C TYR A 102 3.59 15.04 -2.37
N CYS A 103 2.66 15.87 -2.82
CA CYS A 103 2.42 16.09 -4.23
C CYS A 103 2.36 17.59 -4.54
N LYS A 104 2.96 17.98 -5.66
CA LYS A 104 2.90 19.33 -6.21
C LYS A 104 2.96 19.28 -7.73
N GLY A 105 1.80 19.40 -8.37
CA GLY A 105 1.68 19.27 -9.82
C GLY A 105 2.10 17.88 -10.30
N GLU A 106 3.09 17.83 -11.20
CA GLU A 106 3.61 16.60 -11.79
C GLU A 106 4.73 15.93 -10.96
N ASN A 107 5.03 16.48 -9.78
CA ASN A 107 6.03 15.94 -8.86
C ASN A 107 5.37 15.31 -7.65
N SER A 108 5.82 14.12 -7.27
CA SER A 108 5.36 13.42 -6.08
C SER A 108 6.53 12.80 -5.32
N THR A 109 6.49 12.87 -3.99
CA THR A 109 7.47 12.24 -3.10
C THR A 109 6.76 11.42 -2.03
N ALA A 110 6.95 10.11 -2.04
CA ALA A 110 6.54 9.21 -0.98
C ALA A 110 7.65 9.07 0.07
N LYS A 111 7.28 9.05 1.35
CA LYS A 111 8.13 8.68 2.48
C LYS A 111 7.44 7.61 3.28
N PHE A 112 8.17 6.57 3.66
CA PHE A 112 7.55 5.42 4.28
C PHE A 112 8.50 4.64 5.17
N ASP A 113 7.94 4.06 6.22
CA ASP A 113 8.63 3.23 7.19
C ASP A 113 8.05 1.82 7.13
N ALA A 114 8.90 0.83 6.90
CA ALA A 114 8.59 -0.59 6.99
C ALA A 114 9.19 -1.18 8.29
N LEU A 115 9.02 -2.49 8.48
CA LEU A 115 9.56 -3.15 9.66
C LEU A 115 11.09 -3.01 9.74
N ASN A 116 11.80 -3.29 8.64
CA ASN A 116 13.26 -3.40 8.64
C ASN A 116 13.97 -2.25 7.94
N TYR A 117 13.24 -1.29 7.37
CA TYR A 117 13.84 -0.22 6.58
C TYR A 117 12.96 1.02 6.49
N HIS A 118 13.61 2.12 6.15
CA HIS A 118 13.01 3.38 5.74
C HIS A 118 13.20 3.58 4.23
N GLY A 119 12.19 4.16 3.57
CA GLY A 119 12.22 4.47 2.15
C GLY A 119 11.68 5.85 1.84
N GLU A 120 12.31 6.50 0.86
CA GLU A 120 11.84 7.75 0.26
C GLU A 120 11.90 7.59 -1.26
N ASN A 121 10.84 7.98 -1.98
CA ASN A 121 10.76 7.85 -3.42
C ASN A 121 10.18 9.12 -4.03
N THR A 122 10.89 9.75 -4.96
CA THR A 122 10.39 10.92 -5.70
C THR A 122 10.31 10.63 -7.18
N VAL A 123 9.27 11.16 -7.84
CA VAL A 123 9.07 11.08 -9.28
C VAL A 123 8.73 12.48 -9.80
N ASP A 124 9.44 12.89 -10.85
CA ASP A 124 9.19 14.09 -11.66
C ASP A 124 8.68 13.64 -13.04
N MET A 125 7.37 13.72 -13.24
CA MET A 125 6.74 13.30 -14.49
C MET A 125 7.03 14.24 -15.66
N THR A 126 7.49 15.48 -15.39
CA THR A 126 7.90 16.41 -16.43
C THR A 126 9.23 15.98 -17.04
N LYS A 127 10.17 15.54 -16.20
CA LYS A 127 11.50 15.04 -16.63
C LYS A 127 11.51 13.56 -16.96
N LYS A 128 10.47 12.82 -16.59
CA LYS A 128 10.41 11.35 -16.64
C LYS A 128 11.57 10.71 -15.87
N GLU A 129 11.81 11.22 -14.67
CA GLU A 129 12.87 10.79 -13.77
C GLU A 129 12.27 10.46 -12.41
N GLY A 130 12.79 9.42 -11.77
CA GLY A 130 12.54 9.18 -10.37
C GLY A 130 13.82 8.82 -9.64
N LYS A 131 13.79 9.05 -8.33
CA LYS A 131 14.87 8.72 -7.43
C LYS A 131 14.34 8.07 -6.18
N MET A 132 15.02 7.03 -5.72
CA MET A 132 14.65 6.30 -4.52
C MET A 132 15.84 6.24 -3.56
N TYR A 133 15.57 6.50 -2.29
CA TYR A 133 16.48 6.22 -1.20
C TYR A 133 15.87 5.14 -0.32
N MET A 134 16.68 4.15 0.04
CA MET A 134 16.31 3.16 1.03
C MET A 134 17.46 2.96 2.01
N LYS A 135 17.11 2.76 3.28
CA LYS A 135 18.07 2.52 4.36
C LYS A 135 17.52 1.50 5.33
N ALA A 136 18.37 0.58 5.77
CA ALA A 136 18.04 -0.38 6.81
C ALA A 136 17.76 0.32 8.15
N SER A 137 16.73 -0.12 8.87
CA SER A 137 16.41 0.37 10.22
C SER A 137 17.48 -0.04 11.23
N ALA A 138 18.16 -1.16 10.98
CA ALA A 138 19.31 -1.63 11.73
C ALA A 138 20.54 -1.71 10.82
N GLY A 139 21.68 -1.22 11.30
CA GLY A 139 22.94 -1.19 10.54
C GLY A 139 23.15 0.09 9.70
N THR A 140 24.09 0.02 8.76
CA THR A 140 24.53 1.16 7.93
C THR A 140 24.20 1.01 6.45
N GLU A 141 23.53 -0.08 6.07
CA GLU A 141 23.20 -0.37 4.67
C GLU A 141 22.17 0.64 4.15
N GLN A 142 22.50 1.23 2.99
CA GLN A 142 21.66 2.19 2.29
C GLN A 142 21.96 2.17 0.78
N VAL A 143 21.01 2.67 -0.01
CA VAL A 143 21.13 2.81 -1.46
C VAL A 143 20.36 4.04 -1.93
N ASN A 144 20.95 4.79 -2.87
CA ASN A 144 20.26 5.80 -3.67
C ASN A 144 20.19 5.29 -5.11
N ILE A 145 19.00 5.32 -5.70
CA ILE A 145 18.73 4.78 -7.03
C ILE A 145 18.18 5.91 -7.88
N LEU A 146 18.73 6.08 -9.07
CA LEU A 146 18.16 6.92 -10.14
C LEU A 146 17.55 6.01 -11.20
N TYR A 147 16.35 6.34 -11.65
CA TYR A 147 15.67 5.62 -12.72
C TYR A 147 14.96 6.60 -13.65
N THR A 148 15.08 6.40 -14.96
CA THR A 148 14.60 7.34 -15.99
C THR A 148 13.86 6.62 -17.11
N GLY A 149 13.05 7.36 -17.86
CA GLY A 149 12.39 6.85 -19.07
C GLY A 149 11.49 5.66 -18.77
N GLU A 150 11.66 4.55 -19.49
CA GLU A 150 10.86 3.33 -19.29
C GLU A 150 11.11 2.66 -17.92
N ASN A 151 12.23 2.97 -17.26
CA ASN A 151 12.54 2.41 -15.95
C ASN A 151 11.65 2.98 -14.83
N LEU A 152 10.99 4.12 -15.05
CA LEU A 152 9.92 4.61 -14.15
C LEU A 152 8.86 3.55 -13.88
N TYR A 153 8.50 2.78 -14.91
CA TYR A 153 7.49 1.73 -14.82
C TYR A 153 8.06 0.42 -14.27
N ARG A 154 9.35 0.15 -14.52
CA ARG A 154 10.04 -1.08 -14.09
C ARG A 154 10.42 -1.08 -12.62
N MET A 155 10.54 0.09 -12.00
CA MET A 155 10.68 0.20 -10.55
C MET A 155 9.43 -0.28 -9.80
N SER A 156 8.27 -0.31 -10.45
CA SER A 156 7.10 -1.04 -9.97
C SER A 156 7.29 -2.53 -10.30
N ALA A 157 7.24 -3.40 -9.29
CA ALA A 157 7.55 -4.82 -9.45
C ALA A 157 6.61 -5.57 -10.41
N THR A 158 5.40 -5.06 -10.64
CA THR A 158 4.40 -5.73 -11.48
C THR A 158 3.57 -4.71 -12.28
N VAL A 159 3.47 -4.95 -13.59
CA VAL A 159 2.67 -4.15 -14.53
C VAL A 159 1.34 -4.85 -14.82
N LEU A 160 0.23 -4.12 -14.67
CA LEU A 160 -1.12 -4.59 -15.02
C LEU A 160 -1.54 -4.03 -16.38
N ASN A 161 -1.40 -4.83 -17.43
CA ASN A 161 -1.73 -4.45 -18.80
C ASN A 161 -2.92 -5.27 -19.37
N ASN A 162 -3.44 -4.81 -20.51
CA ASN A 162 -4.54 -5.48 -21.22
C ASN A 162 -4.16 -6.82 -21.86
N GLU A 163 -2.87 -7.14 -22.01
CA GLU A 163 -2.43 -8.42 -22.57
C GLU A 163 -2.66 -9.52 -21.53
N ASP A 164 -2.22 -9.28 -20.30
CA ASP A 164 -2.29 -10.20 -19.17
C ASP A 164 -3.65 -10.19 -18.44
N TYR A 165 -4.36 -9.06 -18.43
CA TYR A 165 -5.57 -8.88 -17.63
C TYR A 165 -6.82 -8.61 -18.46
N THR A 166 -7.94 -9.15 -18.01
CA THR A 166 -9.28 -8.70 -18.42
C THR A 166 -9.67 -7.54 -17.51
N ILE A 167 -9.90 -6.36 -18.10
CA ILE A 167 -10.30 -5.14 -17.37
C ILE A 167 -11.80 -4.93 -17.50
N THR A 168 -12.51 -4.93 -16.38
CA THR A 168 -13.94 -4.62 -16.30
C THR A 168 -14.15 -3.31 -15.57
N ARG A 169 -14.59 -2.28 -16.28
CA ARG A 169 -15.00 -1.00 -15.68
C ARG A 169 -16.44 -1.13 -15.19
N THR A 170 -16.71 -0.65 -13.98
CA THR A 170 -18.01 -0.80 -13.34
C THR A 170 -18.67 0.57 -13.12
N ALA A 171 -19.98 0.57 -12.87
CA ALA A 171 -20.70 1.77 -12.42
C ALA A 171 -20.61 1.97 -10.89
N GLU A 172 -19.87 1.11 -10.18
CA GLU A 172 -19.77 1.18 -8.72
C GLU A 172 -18.92 2.39 -8.31
N THR A 173 -19.44 3.14 -7.34
CA THR A 173 -18.80 4.35 -6.81
C THR A 173 -18.66 4.26 -5.29
N ILE A 174 -17.54 4.76 -4.77
CA ILE A 174 -17.35 4.99 -3.33
C ILE A 174 -16.69 6.35 -3.11
N THR A 175 -16.69 6.81 -1.86
CA THR A 175 -15.88 7.94 -1.44
C THR A 175 -14.61 7.44 -0.76
N VAL A 176 -13.44 7.87 -1.22
CA VAL A 176 -12.13 7.62 -0.56
C VAL A 176 -11.54 8.95 -0.14
N ALA A 177 -11.25 9.13 1.15
CA ALA A 177 -10.71 10.37 1.72
C ALA A 177 -11.43 11.65 1.27
N GLY A 178 -12.76 11.57 1.07
CA GLY A 178 -13.59 12.70 0.63
C GLY A 178 -13.75 12.85 -0.89
N TYR A 179 -13.10 12.01 -1.71
CA TYR A 179 -13.18 12.08 -3.17
C TYR A 179 -14.04 10.94 -3.76
N PRO A 180 -14.96 11.23 -4.69
CA PRO A 180 -15.71 10.21 -5.40
C PRO A 180 -14.78 9.41 -6.31
N CYS A 181 -14.86 8.09 -6.21
CA CYS A 181 -14.06 7.15 -6.99
C CYS A 181 -14.97 6.20 -7.76
N THR A 182 -14.53 5.78 -8.95
CA THR A 182 -15.15 4.71 -9.74
C THR A 182 -14.27 3.47 -9.74
N LYS A 183 -14.88 2.27 -9.75
CA LYS A 183 -14.14 1.00 -9.74
C LYS A 183 -13.90 0.43 -11.14
N ALA A 184 -12.67 -0.03 -11.36
CA ALA A 184 -12.31 -1.01 -12.35
C ALA A 184 -11.80 -2.30 -11.67
N VAL A 185 -12.04 -3.46 -12.29
CA VAL A 185 -11.57 -4.77 -11.81
C VAL A 185 -10.69 -5.39 -12.86
N TYR A 186 -9.45 -5.69 -12.49
CA TYR A 186 -8.44 -6.35 -13.30
C TYR A 186 -8.39 -7.81 -12.87
N THR A 187 -8.67 -8.74 -13.77
CA THR A 187 -8.61 -10.18 -13.49
C THR A 187 -7.61 -10.86 -14.42
N LEU A 188 -6.65 -11.59 -13.87
CA LEU A 188 -5.59 -12.26 -14.61
C LEU A 188 -6.17 -13.29 -15.58
N LYS A 189 -5.77 -13.23 -16.85
CA LYS A 189 -6.19 -14.20 -17.87
C LYS A 189 -5.49 -15.54 -17.68
N GLY A 190 -6.20 -16.62 -17.99
CA GLY A 190 -5.63 -17.96 -17.95
C GLY A 190 -5.29 -18.49 -16.55
N ALA A 191 -5.71 -17.80 -15.49
CA ALA A 191 -5.61 -18.33 -14.13
C ALA A 191 -6.42 -19.65 -14.03
N PRO A 192 -5.79 -20.79 -13.70
CA PRO A 192 -6.47 -22.09 -13.73
C PRO A 192 -7.61 -22.12 -12.71
N ALA A 193 -8.76 -22.69 -13.10
CA ALA A 193 -9.97 -22.73 -12.28
C ALA A 193 -9.87 -23.61 -10.99
N GLY A 194 -8.69 -24.14 -10.67
CA GLY A 194 -8.47 -25.00 -9.51
C GLY A 194 -7.00 -25.36 -9.19
N GLY A 195 -6.00 -24.81 -9.90
CA GLY A 195 -4.58 -25.05 -9.62
C GLY A 195 -4.02 -24.14 -8.52
N PRO A 196 -2.82 -24.41 -7.97
CA PRO A 196 -2.09 -23.36 -7.25
C PRO A 196 -1.77 -22.22 -8.22
N ASP A 197 -2.07 -20.97 -7.84
CA ASP A 197 -1.79 -19.81 -8.69
C ASP A 197 -0.27 -19.63 -8.85
N ARG A 198 0.17 -19.03 -9.96
CA ARG A 198 1.59 -18.78 -10.29
C ARG A 198 2.39 -18.08 -9.17
N ALA A 199 1.73 -17.42 -8.24
CA ALA A 199 2.30 -16.84 -7.02
C ALA A 199 3.01 -17.87 -6.11
N SER A 200 2.75 -19.18 -6.28
CA SER A 200 3.40 -20.24 -5.51
C SER A 200 4.71 -20.77 -6.14
N MET A 201 5.16 -20.22 -7.27
CA MET A 201 6.38 -20.68 -7.95
C MET A 201 7.53 -19.71 -7.70
N VAL A 202 8.57 -20.18 -6.99
CA VAL A 202 9.85 -19.48 -6.85
C VAL A 202 10.40 -19.18 -8.25
N GLY A 203 10.63 -17.91 -8.56
CA GLY A 203 11.19 -17.47 -9.85
C GLY A 203 10.19 -16.99 -10.90
N VAL A 204 8.88 -16.91 -10.59
CA VAL A 204 7.87 -16.26 -11.44
C VAL A 204 7.45 -14.95 -10.80
N ASP A 205 7.44 -13.85 -11.57
CA ASP A 205 6.88 -12.56 -11.14
C ASP A 205 5.44 -12.79 -10.64
N PRO A 206 5.16 -12.60 -9.32
CA PRO A 206 3.89 -12.99 -8.72
C PRO A 206 2.80 -12.00 -9.13
N LYS A 207 2.27 -12.17 -10.33
CA LYS A 207 1.14 -11.39 -10.85
C LYS A 207 -0.10 -11.63 -9.98
N PRO A 208 -0.76 -10.59 -9.45
CA PRO A 208 -2.00 -10.75 -8.70
C PRO A 208 -3.10 -11.41 -9.54
N TYR A 209 -3.85 -12.35 -8.96
CA TYR A 209 -5.06 -12.92 -9.57
C TYR A 209 -6.09 -11.85 -9.90
N GLN A 210 -6.39 -10.96 -8.95
CA GLN A 210 -7.37 -9.89 -9.13
C GLN A 210 -6.94 -8.61 -8.42
N VAL A 211 -7.19 -7.47 -9.05
CA VAL A 211 -7.01 -6.15 -8.45
C VAL A 211 -8.25 -5.31 -8.68
N GLU A 212 -8.87 -4.84 -7.61
CA GLU A 212 -9.87 -3.78 -7.68
C GLU A 212 -9.16 -2.42 -7.56
N VAL A 213 -9.39 -1.57 -8.55
CA VAL A 213 -8.76 -0.25 -8.69
C VAL A 213 -9.83 0.82 -8.59
N TRP A 214 -9.64 1.76 -7.67
CA TRP A 214 -10.56 2.87 -7.45
C TRP A 214 -9.87 4.18 -7.80
N THR A 215 -10.38 4.86 -8.82
CA THR A 215 -9.79 6.09 -9.36
C THR A 215 -10.72 7.28 -9.19
N SER A 216 -10.15 8.48 -8.97
CA SER A 216 -10.89 9.74 -8.99
C SER A 216 -10.33 10.68 -10.04
N THR A 217 -11.20 11.23 -10.90
CA THR A 217 -10.83 12.25 -11.90
C THR A 217 -10.41 13.58 -11.27
N LEU A 218 -10.67 13.75 -9.98
CA LEU A 218 -10.25 14.90 -9.17
C LEU A 218 -8.84 14.73 -8.59
N MET A 219 -8.21 13.56 -8.77
CA MET A 219 -6.84 13.29 -8.38
C MET A 219 -5.93 13.20 -9.62
N PRO A 220 -4.71 13.76 -9.55
CA PRO A 220 -3.76 13.68 -10.66
C PRO A 220 -3.23 12.26 -10.83
N GLY A 221 -3.08 11.83 -12.08
CA GLY A 221 -2.51 10.52 -12.43
C GLY A 221 -1.01 10.38 -12.09
N SER A 222 -0.29 11.48 -11.85
CA SER A 222 1.11 11.47 -11.40
C SER A 222 1.31 10.71 -10.09
N LEU A 223 0.28 10.65 -9.24
CA LEU A 223 0.28 9.86 -8.00
C LEU A 223 0.37 8.34 -8.27
N ASN A 224 0.04 7.88 -9.48
CA ASN A 224 -0.05 6.45 -9.77
C ASN A 224 1.31 5.75 -9.71
N PHE A 225 2.41 6.49 -9.85
CA PHE A 225 3.78 5.98 -9.73
C PHE A 225 4.22 5.72 -8.28
N MET A 226 3.42 6.12 -7.30
CA MET A 226 3.68 5.87 -5.88
C MET A 226 3.01 4.59 -5.37
N HIS A 227 2.30 3.87 -6.24
CA HIS A 227 1.68 2.59 -5.91
C HIS A 227 2.64 1.41 -6.08
N PRO A 228 2.43 0.30 -5.35
CA PRO A 228 3.25 -0.90 -5.46
C PRO A 228 3.06 -1.65 -6.80
N LEU A 229 2.01 -1.33 -7.56
CA LEU A 229 1.69 -1.91 -8.86
C LEU A 229 1.61 -0.78 -9.89
N TYR A 230 2.15 -1.02 -11.09
CA TYR A 230 1.94 -0.09 -12.19
C TYR A 230 0.63 -0.42 -12.91
N ILE A 231 -0.27 0.56 -12.95
CA ILE A 231 -1.58 0.47 -13.60
C ILE A 231 -1.77 1.74 -14.44
N GLU A 232 -2.00 1.57 -15.73
CA GLU A 232 -2.20 2.68 -16.66
C GLU A 232 -3.63 3.24 -16.53
N GLU A 233 -3.83 4.06 -15.50
CA GLU A 233 -5.06 4.84 -15.29
C GLU A 233 -4.77 6.34 -15.45
N ASN A 234 -5.63 7.03 -16.19
CA ASN A 234 -5.49 8.48 -16.43
C ASN A 234 -5.84 9.31 -15.19
N ALA A 235 -6.71 8.77 -14.34
CA ALA A 235 -7.13 9.38 -13.08
C ALA A 235 -6.26 8.87 -11.93
N GLY A 236 -6.13 9.67 -10.87
CA GLY A 236 -5.39 9.25 -9.68
C GLY A 236 -6.06 8.07 -8.98
N ILE A 237 -5.31 7.00 -8.79
CA ILE A 237 -5.70 5.81 -8.04
C ILE A 237 -5.62 6.14 -6.56
N MET A 238 -6.75 5.98 -5.86
CA MET A 238 -6.87 6.28 -4.43
C MET A 238 -6.99 5.03 -3.57
N LYS A 239 -7.35 3.89 -4.17
CA LYS A 239 -7.46 2.61 -3.46
C LYS A 239 -7.18 1.45 -4.42
N LEU A 240 -6.39 0.51 -3.93
CA LEU A 240 -6.15 -0.80 -4.53
C LEU A 240 -6.54 -1.89 -3.54
N LEU A 241 -7.31 -2.87 -3.99
CA LEU A 241 -7.54 -4.11 -3.26
C LEU A 241 -6.98 -5.26 -4.10
N VAL A 242 -5.84 -5.79 -3.67
CA VAL A 242 -5.03 -6.76 -4.41
C VAL A 242 -5.25 -8.14 -3.81
N GLN A 243 -5.67 -9.09 -4.64
CA GLN A 243 -5.77 -10.51 -4.31
C GLN A 243 -4.77 -11.28 -5.16
N PHE A 244 -3.78 -11.90 -4.51
CA PHE A 244 -2.72 -12.63 -5.20
C PHE A 244 -3.13 -14.03 -5.65
N ASP A 245 -3.98 -14.70 -4.89
CA ASP A 245 -4.44 -16.05 -5.18
C ASP A 245 -5.96 -16.14 -4.94
N ARG A 246 -6.66 -16.76 -5.91
CA ARG A 246 -8.10 -16.93 -5.90
C ARG A 246 -8.63 -17.74 -4.71
N LYS A 247 -7.85 -18.68 -4.19
CA LYS A 247 -8.24 -19.64 -3.14
C LYS A 247 -8.12 -19.06 -1.74
N THR A 248 -7.21 -18.12 -1.55
CA THR A 248 -7.05 -17.47 -0.25
C THR A 248 -7.96 -16.24 -0.16
N PRO A 249 -8.64 -16.04 0.99
CA PRO A 249 -9.39 -14.81 1.26
C PRO A 249 -8.46 -13.61 1.53
N PHE A 250 -7.14 -13.83 1.55
CA PHE A 250 -6.16 -12.80 1.83
C PHE A 250 -6.16 -11.72 0.74
N LYS A 251 -6.23 -10.46 1.19
CA LYS A 251 -6.16 -9.29 0.31
C LYS A 251 -5.25 -8.24 0.92
N LEU A 252 -4.47 -7.58 0.07
CA LEU A 252 -3.72 -6.39 0.40
C LEU A 252 -4.55 -5.16 0.01
N LEU A 253 -4.81 -4.28 0.97
CA LEU A 253 -5.50 -3.01 0.78
C LEU A 253 -4.49 -1.87 0.88
N TYR A 254 -4.30 -1.14 -0.22
CA TYR A 254 -3.63 0.15 -0.24
C TYR A 254 -4.70 1.23 -0.40
N GLN A 255 -4.76 2.21 0.51
CA GLN A 255 -5.81 3.24 0.46
C GLN A 255 -5.30 4.59 0.96
N PHE A 256 -5.68 5.66 0.26
CA PHE A 256 -5.53 7.02 0.80
C PHE A 256 -6.51 7.18 1.98
N SER A 257 -5.97 7.27 3.19
CA SER A 257 -6.76 7.41 4.41
C SER A 257 -7.07 8.87 4.74
N GLN A 258 -6.18 9.78 4.33
CA GLN A 258 -6.38 11.21 4.48
C GLN A 258 -5.74 11.96 3.31
N VAL A 259 -6.41 13.01 2.85
CA VAL A 259 -5.88 13.95 1.86
C VAL A 259 -6.02 15.36 2.42
N GLU A 260 -4.91 16.08 2.49
CA GLU A 260 -4.85 17.46 2.96
C GLU A 260 -4.39 18.37 1.81
N SER A 261 -5.29 19.21 1.30
CA SER A 261 -4.95 20.21 0.29
C SER A 261 -4.26 21.42 0.95
N ARG A 262 -2.95 21.50 0.78
CA ARG A 262 -2.11 22.59 1.32
C ARG A 262 -0.85 22.74 0.49
N ALA A 263 -0.15 23.86 0.67
CA ALA A 263 1.19 23.98 0.13
C ALA A 263 2.13 22.93 0.78
N VAL A 264 2.95 22.28 -0.04
CA VAL A 264 4.02 21.40 0.43
C VAL A 264 5.34 22.15 0.38
N THR A 265 6.17 21.90 1.38
CA THR A 265 7.49 22.52 1.51
C THR A 265 8.51 21.78 0.66
N THR A 266 9.61 22.47 0.31
CA THR A 266 10.75 21.83 -0.37
C THR A 266 11.34 20.69 0.47
N ALA A 267 11.34 20.80 1.80
CA ALA A 267 11.86 19.77 2.69
C ALA A 267 11.00 18.50 2.71
N GLU A 268 9.67 18.64 2.63
CA GLU A 268 8.75 17.51 2.50
C GLU A 268 8.93 16.77 1.16
N MET A 269 9.18 17.52 0.09
CA MET A 269 9.40 16.97 -1.25
C MET A 269 10.80 16.41 -1.47
N ALA A 270 11.80 16.82 -0.67
CA ALA A 270 13.18 16.35 -0.80
C ALA A 270 13.34 14.94 -0.23
N ILE A 271 14.19 14.15 -0.92
CA ILE A 271 14.66 12.86 -0.41
C ILE A 271 16.10 12.98 0.09
N GLN A 272 16.48 12.08 0.99
CA GLN A 272 17.84 11.88 1.44
C GLN A 272 18.64 11.24 0.30
N GLU A 273 19.86 11.73 0.07
CA GLU A 273 20.77 11.15 -0.93
C GLU A 273 22.20 10.99 -0.38
N PRO A 274 22.43 10.26 0.73
CA PRO A 274 23.76 10.10 1.29
C PRO A 274 24.60 9.12 0.45
N GLY A 275 25.75 9.57 -0.06
CA GLY A 275 26.70 8.72 -0.78
C GLY A 275 26.40 8.58 -2.29
N PRO A 276 26.84 7.49 -2.95
CA PRO A 276 26.69 7.33 -4.39
C PRO A 276 25.23 7.09 -4.81
N VAL A 277 24.89 7.56 -6.01
CA VAL A 277 23.63 7.28 -6.70
C VAL A 277 23.89 6.24 -7.77
N TYR A 278 23.17 5.13 -7.71
CA TYR A 278 23.26 4.03 -8.67
C TYR A 278 22.21 4.21 -9.77
N ASP A 279 22.60 3.98 -11.01
CA ASP A 279 21.71 4.03 -12.16
C ASP A 279 20.99 2.68 -12.29
N TYR A 280 19.66 2.67 -12.24
CA TYR A 280 18.88 1.43 -12.23
C TYR A 280 19.18 0.51 -13.41
N GLU A 281 19.44 1.08 -14.59
CA GLU A 281 19.69 0.32 -15.81
C GLU A 281 21.10 -0.29 -15.81
N LYS A 282 22.08 0.45 -15.29
CA LYS A 282 23.50 0.05 -15.33
C LYS A 282 23.94 -0.78 -14.14
N ASP A 283 23.35 -0.53 -12.97
CA ASP A 283 23.80 -1.03 -11.68
C ASP A 283 22.81 -2.04 -11.05
N MET A 284 21.91 -2.62 -11.85
CA MET A 284 20.79 -3.46 -11.41
C MET A 284 21.20 -4.55 -10.40
N MET A 285 22.30 -5.27 -10.64
CA MET A 285 22.76 -6.33 -9.74
C MET A 285 23.23 -5.80 -8.38
N THR A 286 23.94 -4.66 -8.39
CA THR A 286 24.37 -3.97 -7.17
C THR A 286 23.18 -3.46 -6.38
N ILE A 287 22.22 -2.85 -7.07
CA ILE A 287 20.97 -2.36 -6.48
C ILE A 287 20.20 -3.52 -5.86
N ALA A 288 19.98 -4.62 -6.59
CA ALA A 288 19.27 -5.78 -6.09
C ALA A 288 19.92 -6.37 -4.83
N GLY A 289 21.25 -6.52 -4.82
CA GLY A 289 21.98 -7.00 -3.64
C GLY A 289 21.86 -6.07 -2.43
N LYS A 290 21.88 -4.75 -2.66
CA LYS A 290 21.68 -3.75 -1.59
C LYS A 290 20.25 -3.75 -1.05
N LEU A 291 19.26 -3.77 -1.94
CA LEU A 291 17.84 -3.84 -1.55
C LEU A 291 17.56 -5.10 -0.74
N LEU A 292 18.07 -6.26 -1.15
CA LEU A 292 17.95 -7.50 -0.40
C LEU A 292 18.54 -7.36 1.03
N LYS A 293 19.75 -6.81 1.16
CA LYS A 293 20.37 -6.57 2.47
C LYS A 293 19.55 -5.61 3.33
N ILE A 294 19.03 -4.54 2.75
CA ILE A 294 18.22 -3.54 3.46
C ILE A 294 16.90 -4.16 3.96
N THR A 295 16.18 -4.86 3.09
CA THR A 295 14.87 -5.44 3.40
C THR A 295 14.96 -6.59 4.42
N PHE A 296 15.99 -7.42 4.34
CA PHE A 296 16.19 -8.58 5.22
C PHE A 296 17.19 -8.36 6.35
N GLY A 297 17.63 -7.12 6.60
CA GLY A 297 18.41 -6.75 7.77
C GLY A 297 19.87 -7.24 7.79
N GLY A 298 20.49 -7.43 6.62
CA GLY A 298 21.93 -7.71 6.49
C GLY A 298 22.43 -9.05 7.05
N GLY A 299 21.55 -9.88 7.63
CA GLY A 299 21.89 -11.11 8.34
C GLY A 299 22.08 -12.37 7.49
N MET A 300 21.89 -12.31 6.17
CA MET A 300 22.36 -13.38 5.28
C MET A 300 23.86 -13.21 5.01
N GLN A 301 24.69 -13.33 6.05
CA GLN A 301 26.06 -13.77 5.83
C GLN A 301 25.97 -15.25 5.53
N SER A 302 26.27 -15.64 4.30
CA SER A 302 26.61 -17.01 4.00
C SER A 302 27.81 -17.38 4.87
N GLU A 303 27.62 -18.21 5.88
CA GLU A 303 28.70 -19.00 6.44
C GLU A 303 29.17 -19.96 5.33
N SER A 304 30.00 -19.47 4.41
CA SER A 304 30.88 -20.34 3.65
C SER A 304 31.93 -20.81 4.62
N GLY A 305 31.67 -21.94 5.28
CA GLY A 305 32.67 -22.67 6.02
C GLY A 305 33.83 -23.00 5.07
N GLU A 306 34.95 -22.33 5.27
CA GLU A 306 36.24 -22.88 4.89
C GLU A 306 36.51 -24.06 5.84
N GLU A 307 36.14 -25.26 5.40
CA GLU A 307 36.82 -26.47 5.88
C GLU A 307 38.25 -26.43 5.33
N GLU A 308 39.18 -25.96 6.16
CA GLU A 308 40.60 -26.31 6.00
C GLU A 308 40.75 -27.82 6.21
N ASN A 309 41.16 -28.52 5.16
CA ASN A 309 41.86 -29.81 5.23
C ASN A 309 43.34 -29.58 4.92
#